data_AF-A0A364NPP4-F1
#
_entry.id   AF-A0A364NPP4-F1
#
_cell.length_a   1.000
_cell.length_b   1.000
_cell.length_c   1.000
_cell.angle_alpha   90.00
_cell.angle_beta   90.00
_cell.angle_gamma   90.00
#
_symmetry.space_group_name_H-M   'P 1'
#
loop_
_entity.id
_entity.type
_entity.pdbx_description
1 polymer ?
#
loop_
_entity_poly.entity_id
_entity_poly.type
_entity_poly.pdbx_seq_one_letter_code
_entity_poly.pdbx_strand_id
1 'polypeptide(L)'
;MKIFLCLIFIVTSCAAYSTEQDIYSDNNAKKLSGVDLFDILLKNLNHPLKNEPLCQPPETVTDQKNYTLADQLSLLLATGHYKDTSAKLESICTAGTFEQPSGGLVDVWDCQITIVETRANDEFVSSSTIAVAISNSQKQMMAGSLRCM
;
A
#
# COMPACT_ATOMS: atom_id res chain seq x y z
N MET A 1 -60.75 -30.67 38.73
CA MET A 1 -61.02 -29.22 38.55
C MET A 1 -60.05 -28.48 39.47
N LYS A 2 -59.09 -27.67 39.06
CA LYS A 2 -58.86 -26.90 37.82
C LYS A 2 -57.37 -26.98 37.46
N ILE A 3 -57.09 -27.16 36.17
CA ILE A 3 -55.77 -27.01 35.56
C ILE A 3 -55.53 -25.50 35.41
N PHE A 4 -54.40 -25.00 35.90
CA PHE A 4 -53.92 -23.66 35.56
C PHE A 4 -52.69 -23.80 34.66
N LEU A 5 -52.95 -23.63 33.38
CA LEU A 5 -51.97 -23.64 32.30
C LEU A 5 -51.42 -22.21 32.17
N CYS A 6 -50.22 -21.94 32.66
CA CYS A 6 -49.52 -20.68 32.36
C CYS A 6 -48.65 -20.90 31.12
N LEU A 7 -49.20 -20.54 29.96
CA LEU A 7 -48.48 -20.37 28.70
C LEU A 7 -47.49 -19.21 28.84
N ILE A 8 -46.20 -19.53 29.01
CA ILE A 8 -45.13 -18.53 28.89
C ILE A 8 -44.73 -18.49 27.42
N PHE A 9 -45.14 -17.42 26.74
CA PHE A 9 -44.70 -17.09 25.39
C PHE A 9 -43.24 -16.62 25.40
N ILE A 10 -42.49 -17.19 24.46
CA ILE A 10 -41.07 -16.96 24.20
C ILE A 10 -40.89 -15.57 23.60
N VAL A 11 -40.01 -14.77 24.19
CA VAL A 11 -39.28 -13.71 23.49
C VAL A 11 -37.79 -13.99 23.69
N THR A 12 -37.28 -14.97 22.96
CA THR A 12 -35.84 -15.09 22.72
C THR A 12 -35.47 -13.94 21.80
N SER A 13 -35.05 -12.82 22.38
CA SER A 13 -34.19 -11.88 21.67
C SER A 13 -32.95 -12.65 21.28
N CYS A 14 -32.84 -13.02 20.01
CA CYS A 14 -31.58 -13.42 19.41
C CYS A 14 -30.71 -12.16 19.43
N ALA A 15 -30.03 -11.90 20.55
CA ALA A 15 -28.90 -11.00 20.56
C ALA A 15 -27.89 -11.67 19.64
N ALA A 16 -27.82 -11.20 18.40
CA ALA A 16 -26.71 -11.47 17.53
C ALA A 16 -25.48 -10.84 18.19
N TYR A 17 -24.91 -11.56 19.15
CA TYR A 17 -23.49 -11.50 19.40
C TYR A 17 -22.87 -12.09 18.13
N SER A 18 -22.64 -11.23 17.13
CA SER A 18 -21.53 -11.45 16.24
C SER A 18 -20.29 -11.40 17.12
N THR A 19 -19.95 -12.55 17.71
CA THR A 19 -18.56 -12.87 17.95
C THR A 19 -17.94 -12.86 16.56
N GLU A 20 -17.45 -11.69 16.16
CA GLU A 20 -16.41 -11.55 15.17
C GLU A 20 -15.27 -12.38 15.75
N GLN A 21 -15.28 -13.68 15.42
CA GLN A 21 -14.13 -14.54 15.59
C GLN A 21 -13.09 -13.94 14.65
N ASP A 22 -12.31 -13.01 15.20
CA ASP A 22 -10.94 -12.80 14.80
C ASP A 22 -10.29 -14.19 14.80
N ILE A 23 -10.33 -14.82 13.63
CA ILE A 23 -9.48 -15.95 13.32
C ILE A 23 -8.08 -15.38 13.48
N TYR A 24 -7.51 -15.67 14.65
CA TYR A 24 -6.11 -15.61 15.01
C TYR A 24 -5.22 -15.53 13.77
N SER A 25 -4.95 -14.30 13.33
CA SER A 25 -3.87 -14.01 12.41
C SER A 25 -2.84 -13.33 13.28
N ASP A 26 -1.79 -14.09 13.60
CA ASP A 26 -0.63 -13.70 14.39
C ASP A 26 0.21 -12.64 13.65
N ASN A 27 -0.43 -11.55 13.20
CA ASN A 27 0.18 -10.40 12.57
C ASN A 27 0.72 -9.46 13.64
N ASN A 28 1.65 -9.96 14.46
CA ASN A 28 2.52 -9.12 15.29
C ASN A 28 3.54 -8.31 14.45
N ALA A 29 3.32 -8.18 13.14
CA ALA A 29 4.04 -7.26 12.29
C ALA A 29 3.45 -5.85 12.49
N LYS A 30 4.03 -5.08 13.43
CA LYS A 30 3.72 -3.64 13.64
C LYS A 30 3.50 -2.96 12.29
N LYS A 31 2.31 -2.36 12.11
CA LYS A 31 1.91 -1.62 10.90
C LYS A 31 3.06 -0.71 10.44
N LEU A 32 3.50 -0.85 9.18
CA LEU A 32 4.53 0.00 8.62
C LEU A 32 3.97 1.43 8.49
N SER A 33 4.66 2.41 9.07
CA SER A 33 4.24 3.81 8.93
C SER A 33 4.64 4.37 7.57
N GLY A 34 3.96 5.43 7.13
CA GLY A 34 4.34 6.13 5.90
C GLY A 34 5.76 6.69 5.93
N VAL A 35 6.23 7.12 7.12
CA VAL A 35 7.61 7.58 7.32
C VAL A 35 8.59 6.43 7.12
N ASP A 36 8.33 5.26 7.71
CA ASP A 36 9.19 4.08 7.54
C ASP A 36 9.24 3.63 6.07
N LEU A 37 8.10 3.65 5.37
CA LEU A 37 8.03 3.36 3.95
C LEU A 37 8.89 4.33 3.13
N PHE A 38 8.76 5.63 3.39
CA PHE A 38 9.53 6.65 2.68
C PHE A 38 11.03 6.51 2.95
N ASP A 39 11.43 6.26 4.20
CA ASP A 39 12.83 5.99 4.56
C ASP A 39 13.39 4.75 3.85
N ILE A 40 12.57 3.69 3.70
CA ILE A 40 12.97 2.50 2.95
C ILE A 40 13.18 2.84 1.47
N LEU A 41 12.30 3.62 0.85
CA LEU A 41 12.47 4.06 -0.54
C LEU A 41 13.73 4.90 -0.70
N LEU A 42 13.98 5.85 0.20
CA LEU A 42 15.18 6.69 0.17
C LEU A 42 16.48 5.90 0.34
N LYS A 43 16.46 4.82 1.12
CA LYS A 43 17.62 3.90 1.24
C LYS A 43 17.88 3.09 -0.04
N ASN A 44 16.87 2.96 -0.89
CA ASN A 44 16.93 2.18 -2.13
C ASN A 44 16.96 3.08 -3.39
N LEU A 45 17.35 4.34 -3.27
CA LEU A 45 17.39 5.29 -4.41
C LEU A 45 18.19 4.76 -5.61
N ASN A 46 19.28 4.03 -5.37
CA ASN A 46 20.11 3.46 -6.43
C ASN A 46 19.57 2.14 -7.02
N HIS A 47 18.37 1.72 -6.62
CA HIS A 47 17.75 0.49 -7.12
C HIS A 47 17.47 0.61 -8.63
N PRO A 48 18.03 -0.27 -9.48
CA PRO A 48 17.84 -0.18 -10.93
C PRO A 48 16.44 -0.63 -11.38
N LEU A 49 15.74 0.19 -12.17
CA LEU A 49 14.39 -0.13 -12.65
C LEU A 49 14.35 -1.19 -13.76
N LYS A 50 15.49 -1.45 -14.42
CA LYS A 50 15.60 -2.56 -15.39
C LYS A 50 15.23 -3.93 -14.80
N ASN A 51 15.25 -4.07 -13.48
CA ASN A 51 14.88 -5.30 -12.77
C ASN A 51 13.43 -5.30 -12.27
N GLU A 52 12.66 -4.25 -12.56
CA GLU A 52 11.31 -4.01 -12.04
C GLU A 52 10.30 -4.00 -13.19
N PRO A 53 9.81 -5.17 -13.66
CA PRO A 53 9.04 -5.27 -14.90
C PRO A 53 7.73 -4.45 -14.90
N LEU A 54 7.21 -4.12 -13.72
CA LEU A 54 6.00 -3.31 -13.55
C LEU A 54 6.29 -1.83 -13.25
N CYS A 55 7.55 -1.43 -13.25
CA CYS A 55 8.02 -0.06 -13.11
C CYS A 55 9.21 0.16 -14.04
N GLN A 56 8.94 0.20 -15.34
CA GLN A 56 9.97 0.42 -16.35
C GLN A 56 10.24 1.91 -16.56
N PRO A 57 11.47 2.30 -16.93
CA PRO A 57 11.79 3.67 -17.28
C PRO A 57 10.89 4.19 -18.42
N PRO A 58 10.53 5.48 -18.44
CA PRO A 58 9.84 6.06 -19.58
C PRO A 58 10.63 5.88 -20.88
N GLU A 59 9.94 5.65 -22.01
CA GLU A 59 10.59 5.46 -23.32
C GLU A 59 11.45 6.65 -23.76
N THR A 60 11.16 7.84 -23.23
CA THR A 60 11.86 9.09 -23.51
C THR A 60 13.25 9.18 -22.85
N VAL A 61 13.58 8.28 -21.92
CA VAL A 61 14.88 8.27 -21.24
C VAL A 61 15.97 7.74 -22.17
N THR A 62 17.02 8.54 -22.37
CA THR A 62 18.14 8.21 -23.27
C THR A 62 18.95 7.00 -22.80
N ASP A 63 19.07 6.80 -21.49
CA ASP A 63 19.81 5.67 -20.90
C ASP A 63 18.95 4.91 -19.89
N GLN A 64 18.05 4.07 -20.40
CA GLN A 64 17.18 3.22 -19.59
C GLN A 64 17.96 2.25 -18.67
N LYS A 65 19.22 1.92 -19.00
CA LYS A 65 20.01 0.95 -18.22
C LYS A 65 20.50 1.50 -16.89
N ASN A 66 20.68 2.82 -16.83
CA ASN A 66 21.14 3.55 -15.66
C ASN A 66 20.00 4.24 -14.91
N TYR A 67 18.75 4.03 -15.33
CA TYR A 67 17.58 4.62 -14.69
C TYR A 67 17.28 3.89 -13.37
N THR A 68 17.16 4.67 -12.30
CA THR A 68 17.06 4.22 -10.90
C THR A 68 15.77 4.69 -10.23
N LEU A 69 15.49 4.16 -9.04
CA LEU A 69 14.37 4.61 -8.23
C LEU A 69 14.45 6.11 -7.92
N ALA A 70 15.65 6.66 -7.78
CA ALA A 70 15.85 8.09 -7.61
C ALA A 70 15.30 8.90 -8.78
N ASP A 71 15.56 8.44 -10.01
CA ASP A 71 15.10 9.11 -11.23
C ASP A 71 13.57 9.04 -11.33
N GLN A 72 13.00 7.88 -11.02
CA GLN A 72 11.54 7.68 -11.01
C GLN A 72 10.86 8.54 -9.94
N LEU A 73 11.38 8.56 -8.71
CA LEU A 73 10.84 9.40 -7.64
C LEU A 73 10.99 10.88 -7.99
N SER A 74 12.08 11.29 -8.63
CA SER A 74 12.26 12.67 -9.09
C SER A 74 11.22 13.05 -10.14
N LEU A 75 10.91 12.15 -11.08
CA LEU A 75 9.85 12.36 -12.07
C LEU A 75 8.47 12.48 -11.41
N LEU A 76 8.17 11.58 -10.47
CA LEU A 76 6.89 11.57 -9.74
C LEU A 76 6.72 12.82 -8.86
N LEU A 77 7.80 13.29 -8.24
CA LEU A 77 7.81 14.45 -7.35
C LEU A 77 8.03 15.77 -8.10
N ALA A 78 8.33 15.76 -9.40
CA ALA A 78 8.41 16.95 -10.25
C ALA A 78 7.03 17.56 -10.56
N THR A 79 6.12 17.54 -9.58
CA THR A 79 4.87 18.29 -9.57
C THR A 79 5.16 19.79 -9.60
N GLY A 80 4.34 20.58 -10.29
CA GLY A 80 4.51 22.05 -10.32
C GLY A 80 4.85 22.65 -11.69
N HIS A 81 4.41 22.05 -12.80
CA HIS A 81 4.41 22.78 -14.08
C HIS A 81 3.41 23.95 -14.12
N TYR A 82 2.50 24.03 -13.14
CA TYR A 82 1.48 25.06 -13.07
C TYR A 82 1.77 25.99 -11.89
N LYS A 83 1.83 27.31 -12.15
CA LYS A 83 1.71 28.30 -11.07
C LYS A 83 0.37 28.06 -10.37
N ASP A 84 0.39 28.00 -9.05
CA ASP A 84 -0.78 27.80 -8.17
C ASP A 84 -1.28 26.35 -7.99
N THR A 85 -0.38 25.36 -8.05
CA THR A 85 -0.66 23.99 -7.59
C THR A 85 0.02 23.65 -6.27
N SER A 86 -0.59 22.72 -5.52
CA SER A 86 -0.07 22.10 -4.31
C SER A 86 -0.07 20.58 -4.49
N ALA A 87 0.90 19.90 -3.88
CA ALA A 87 0.99 18.44 -3.93
C ALA A 87 0.86 17.85 -2.52
N LYS A 88 0.07 16.79 -2.40
CA LYS A 88 -0.07 15.99 -1.18
C LYS A 88 0.47 14.59 -1.43
N LEU A 89 1.28 14.12 -0.48
CA LEU A 89 1.78 12.76 -0.45
C LEU A 89 0.93 11.93 0.51
N GLU A 90 0.34 10.85 0.01
CA GLU A 90 -0.42 9.89 0.79
C GLU A 90 0.24 8.52 0.72
N SER A 91 0.16 7.75 1.81
CA SER A 91 0.67 6.38 1.82
C SER A 91 -0.30 5.45 2.51
N ILE A 92 -0.40 4.23 1.97
CA ILE A 92 -1.17 3.13 2.54
C ILE A 92 -0.33 1.86 2.46
N CYS A 93 -0.37 1.06 3.52
CA CYS A 93 0.26 -0.25 3.55
C CYS A 93 -0.74 -1.26 4.12
N THR A 94 -0.90 -2.38 3.42
CA THR A 94 -1.75 -3.50 3.82
C THR A 94 -0.91 -4.77 3.96
N ALA A 95 -1.32 -5.69 4.83
CA ALA A 95 -0.68 -6.99 4.88
C ALA A 95 -0.94 -7.75 3.58
N GLY A 96 0.05 -8.47 3.09
CA GLY A 96 -0.05 -9.28 1.89
C GLY A 96 1.03 -10.36 1.84
N THR A 97 1.04 -11.09 0.74
CA THR A 97 2.06 -12.11 0.44
C THR A 97 2.69 -11.82 -0.91
N PHE A 98 3.98 -12.09 -1.02
CA PHE A 98 4.74 -11.93 -2.25
C PHE A 98 5.34 -13.27 -2.65
N GLU A 99 5.08 -13.69 -3.89
CA GLU A 99 5.69 -14.89 -4.47
C GLU A 99 7.07 -14.54 -5.04
N GLN A 100 8.10 -15.16 -4.47
CA GLN A 100 9.46 -15.04 -4.95
C GLN A 100 9.64 -15.83 -6.25
N PRO A 101 10.59 -15.46 -7.12
CA PRO A 101 10.89 -16.22 -8.34
C PRO A 101 11.26 -17.70 -8.09
N SER A 102 11.73 -18.03 -6.89
CA SER A 102 12.02 -19.40 -6.46
C SER A 102 10.77 -20.22 -6.05
N GLY A 103 9.56 -19.64 -6.13
CA GLY A 103 8.29 -20.27 -5.76
C GLY A 103 7.96 -20.24 -4.27
N GLY A 104 8.72 -19.48 -3.47
CA GLY A 104 8.45 -19.29 -2.04
C GLY A 104 7.53 -18.10 -1.80
N LEU A 105 6.64 -18.19 -0.81
CA LEU A 105 5.81 -17.07 -0.35
C LEU A 105 6.48 -16.36 0.82
N VAL A 106 6.45 -15.04 0.81
CA VAL A 106 6.96 -14.18 1.89
C VAL A 106 5.88 -13.21 2.33
N ASP A 107 5.68 -13.07 3.63
CA ASP A 107 4.78 -12.07 4.19
C ASP A 107 5.37 -10.66 4.01
N VAL A 108 4.55 -9.76 3.51
CA VAL A 108 4.94 -8.39 3.18
C VAL A 108 3.91 -7.38 3.66
N TRP A 109 4.35 -6.12 3.80
CA TRP A 109 3.45 -4.98 3.65
C TRP A 109 3.44 -4.61 2.18
N ASP A 110 2.29 -4.75 1.55
CA ASP A 110 2.04 -4.21 0.23
C ASP A 110 1.70 -2.73 0.39
N CYS A 111 2.59 -1.87 -0.08
CA CYS A 111 2.56 -0.44 0.18
C CYS A 111 2.37 0.35 -1.10
N GLN A 112 1.66 1.47 -0.99
CA GLN A 112 1.42 2.42 -2.06
C GLN A 112 1.66 3.83 -1.55
N ILE A 113 2.34 4.64 -2.36
CA ILE A 113 2.44 6.09 -2.21
C ILE A 113 1.72 6.73 -3.40
N THR A 114 0.82 7.65 -3.11
CA THR A 114 0.12 8.44 -4.10
C THR A 114 0.45 9.90 -3.90
N ILE A 115 0.84 10.57 -4.98
CA ILE A 115 1.04 12.01 -5.06
C ILE A 115 -0.19 12.57 -5.75
N VAL A 116 -0.91 13.47 -5.09
CA VAL A 116 -2.07 14.16 -5.66
C VAL A 116 -1.74 15.63 -5.78
N GLU A 117 -1.84 16.16 -7.00
CA GLU A 117 -1.68 17.58 -7.28
C GLU A 117 -3.06 18.24 -7.40
N THR A 118 -3.27 19.32 -6.67
CA THR A 118 -4.49 20.13 -6.70
C THR A 118 -4.16 21.60 -6.93
N ARG A 119 -5.12 22.35 -7.47
CA ARG A 119 -5.07 23.83 -7.48
C ARG A 119 -5.43 24.40 -6.10
N ALA A 120 -5.24 25.70 -5.94
CA ALA A 120 -5.60 26.44 -4.72
C ALA A 120 -7.10 26.34 -4.32
N ASN A 121 -7.99 25.93 -5.23
CA ASN A 121 -9.41 25.69 -4.98
C ASN A 121 -9.74 24.19 -4.76
N ASP A 122 -8.74 23.35 -4.46
CA ASP A 122 -8.84 21.89 -4.31
C ASP A 122 -9.28 21.14 -5.59
N GLU A 123 -9.27 21.79 -6.75
CA GLU A 123 -9.52 21.13 -8.03
C GLU A 123 -8.36 20.18 -8.35
N PHE A 124 -8.69 18.93 -8.68
CA PHE A 124 -7.72 17.91 -9.10
C PHE A 124 -7.00 18.33 -10.38
N VAL A 125 -5.67 18.18 -10.40
CA VAL A 125 -4.82 18.43 -11.57
C VAL A 125 -4.24 17.14 -12.10
N SER A 126 -3.57 16.39 -11.23
CA SER A 126 -2.87 15.16 -11.59
C SER A 126 -2.74 14.24 -10.37
N SER A 127 -2.48 12.96 -10.64
CA SER A 127 -2.04 12.01 -9.63
C SER A 127 -1.02 11.06 -10.20
N SER A 128 -0.06 10.66 -9.38
CA SER A 128 0.89 9.62 -9.72
C SER A 128 1.07 8.67 -8.54
N THR A 129 1.39 7.42 -8.84
CA THR A 129 1.43 6.36 -7.83
C THR A 129 2.67 5.49 -7.98
N ILE A 130 3.28 5.15 -6.85
CA ILE A 130 4.29 4.10 -6.74
C ILE A 130 3.86 3.09 -5.70
N ALA A 131 3.93 1.81 -6.03
CA ALA A 131 3.62 0.73 -5.11
C ALA A 131 4.79 -0.26 -5.03
N VAL A 132 4.95 -0.89 -3.86
CA VAL A 132 6.08 -1.77 -3.56
C VAL A 132 5.71 -2.74 -2.45
N ALA A 133 6.22 -3.98 -2.53
CA ALA A 133 6.13 -4.92 -1.42
C ALA A 133 7.35 -4.78 -0.50
N ILE A 134 7.13 -4.66 0.81
CA ILE A 134 8.17 -4.57 1.83
C ILE A 134 8.13 -5.83 2.71
N SER A 135 9.22 -6.58 2.79
CA SER A 135 9.33 -7.75 3.65
C SER A 135 9.01 -7.45 5.11
N ASN A 136 8.11 -8.24 5.71
CA ASN A 136 7.73 -8.08 7.11
C ASN A 136 8.92 -8.27 8.07
N SER A 137 9.76 -9.26 7.78
CA SER A 137 10.90 -9.63 8.62
C SER A 137 12.11 -8.74 8.41
N GLN A 138 12.42 -8.40 7.15
CA GLN A 138 13.66 -7.71 6.80
C GLN A 138 13.51 -6.20 6.71
N LYS A 139 12.28 -5.67 6.66
CA LYS A 139 12.01 -4.24 6.39
C LYS A 139 12.70 -3.74 5.11
N GLN A 140 12.72 -4.57 4.07
CA GLN A 140 13.39 -4.31 2.80
C GLN A 140 12.41 -4.46 1.64
N MET A 141 12.66 -3.72 0.55
CA MET A 141 11.90 -3.87 -0.69
C MET A 141 12.12 -5.25 -1.29
N MET A 142 11.03 -5.88 -1.73
CA MET A 142 11.10 -7.10 -2.51
C MET A 142 11.49 -6.74 -3.94
N ALA A 143 12.56 -7.35 -4.46
CA ALA A 143 12.97 -7.14 -5.85
C ALA A 143 11.88 -7.63 -6.81
N GLY A 144 11.64 -6.88 -7.88
CA GLY A 144 10.58 -7.16 -8.87
C GLY A 144 9.18 -6.75 -8.41
N SER A 145 9.04 -6.12 -7.23
CA SER A 145 7.74 -5.72 -6.69
C SER A 145 7.34 -4.27 -6.96
N LEU A 146 8.25 -3.42 -7.46
CA LEU A 146 7.95 -2.02 -7.75
C LEU A 146 6.96 -1.93 -8.91
N ARG A 147 5.95 -1.10 -8.71
CA ARG A 147 4.89 -0.79 -9.68
C ARG A 147 4.76 0.72 -9.78
N CYS A 148 4.79 1.27 -10.98
CA CYS A 148 4.75 2.72 -11.21
C CYS A 148 3.63 3.07 -12.19
N MET A 149 2.79 4.03 -11.83
CA MET A 149 1.61 4.46 -12.59
C MET A 149 1.46 5.98 -12.60
#